data_AF-A0A529I6S3-F1
#
_entry.id   AF-A0A529I6S3-F1
#
_cell.length_a   1.000
_cell.length_b   1.000
_cell.length_c   1.000
_cell.angle_alpha   90.00
_cell.angle_beta   90.00
_cell.angle_gamma   90.00
#
_symmetry.space_group_name_H-M   'P 1'
#
loop_
_entity.id
_entity.type
_entity.pdbx_description
1 polymer ?
#
loop_
_entity_poly.entity_id
_entity_poly.type
_entity_poly.pdbx_seq_one_letter_code
_entity_poly.pdbx_strand_id
1 'polypeptide(L)'
;MAQHIGQKLRLTSALLGTVTRKELAAAFRAINPKTAFDLGRADKWLQGRAQPREHSVYDDWAKLLRLEHPGAWIADCDLPDFIATISDRHGVDRAELERRASAQFETASSHEERSLAFALAGTYACYSRAWSPYFRGQFIKGILSIEPGPGMHGLTATYRESLPTGQLVLGGPVTPAKRALYVHLKEVGGDAQFFISLFPQSQP
;
A
#
# COMPACT_ATOMS: atom_id res chain seq x y z
N MET A 1 0.13 7.32 26.57
CA MET A 1 -0.40 6.69 25.35
C MET A 1 0.80 6.27 24.53
N ALA A 2 0.80 5.07 23.97
CA ALA A 2 1.94 4.56 23.21
C ALA A 2 2.21 5.45 21.98
N GLN A 3 3.46 5.83 21.74
CA GLN A 3 3.83 6.81 20.70
C GLN A 3 4.73 6.20 19.64
N HIS A 4 4.58 6.70 18.40
CA HIS A 4 5.43 6.35 17.26
C HIS A 4 5.58 4.84 16.97
N ILE A 5 4.59 4.03 17.35
CA ILE A 5 4.67 2.56 17.27
C ILE A 5 4.93 2.06 15.84
N GLY A 6 4.29 2.67 14.84
CA GLY A 6 4.54 2.30 13.46
C GLY A 6 5.98 2.56 13.02
N GLN A 7 6.55 3.71 13.38
CA GLN A 7 7.94 4.05 13.08
C GLN A 7 8.92 3.11 13.81
N LYS A 8 8.70 2.87 15.11
CA LYS A 8 9.53 1.95 15.91
C LYS A 8 9.50 0.53 15.34
N LEU A 9 8.34 0.04 14.87
CA LEU A 9 8.23 -1.28 14.23
C LEU A 9 8.99 -1.34 12.89
N ARG A 10 8.97 -0.27 12.09
CA ARG A 10 9.75 -0.20 10.84
C ARG A 10 11.25 -0.22 11.11
N LEU A 11 11.70 0.50 12.13
CA LEU A 11 13.10 0.45 12.58
C LEU A 11 13.49 -0.95 13.07
N THR A 12 12.60 -1.60 13.84
CA THR A 12 12.79 -2.99 14.28
C THR A 12 12.91 -3.94 13.09
N SER A 13 12.03 -3.79 12.10
CA SER A 13 12.07 -4.58 10.86
C SER A 13 13.40 -4.40 10.11
N ALA A 14 13.85 -3.15 9.98
CA ALA A 14 15.11 -2.81 9.31
C ALA A 14 16.34 -3.36 10.07
N LEU A 15 16.30 -3.31 11.40
CA LEU A 15 17.35 -3.85 12.26
C LEU A 15 17.46 -5.37 12.15
N LEU A 16 16.32 -6.07 12.16
CA LEU A 16 16.26 -7.52 12.05
C LEU A 16 16.48 -8.03 10.62
N GLY A 17 16.49 -7.12 9.63
CA GLY A 17 16.57 -7.47 8.21
C GLY A 17 15.33 -8.22 7.70
N THR A 18 14.20 -8.15 8.41
CA THR A 18 12.96 -8.79 7.97
C THR A 18 12.38 -7.97 6.83
N VAL A 19 12.31 -8.51 5.62
CA VAL A 19 11.85 -7.83 4.41
C VAL A 19 10.32 -7.78 4.37
N THR A 20 9.66 -8.81 4.90
CA THR A 20 8.20 -8.94 4.86
C THR A 20 7.55 -8.84 6.24
N ARG A 21 6.27 -8.42 6.28
CA ARG A 21 5.44 -8.46 7.50
C ARG A 21 5.34 -9.86 8.11
N LYS A 22 5.42 -10.90 7.26
CA LYS A 22 5.40 -12.30 7.69
C LYS A 22 6.66 -12.69 8.44
N GLU A 23 7.81 -12.25 7.97
CA GLU A 23 9.08 -12.44 8.67
C GLU A 23 9.10 -11.71 10.00
N LEU A 24 8.62 -10.46 10.06
CA LEU A 24 8.51 -9.74 11.33
C LEU A 24 7.58 -10.46 12.31
N ALA A 25 6.40 -10.90 11.88
CA ALA A 25 5.50 -11.67 12.72
C ALA A 25 6.10 -13.02 13.15
N ALA A 26 6.88 -13.67 12.29
CA ALA A 26 7.61 -14.88 12.63
C ALA A 26 8.69 -14.61 13.69
N ALA A 27 9.39 -13.48 13.62
CA ALA A 27 10.40 -13.08 14.60
C ALA A 27 9.77 -12.89 16.00
N PHE A 28 8.61 -12.23 16.09
CA PHE A 28 7.86 -12.12 17.34
C PHE A 28 7.41 -13.50 17.86
N ARG A 29 6.91 -14.39 16.98
CA ARG A 29 6.49 -15.74 17.37
C ARG A 29 7.65 -16.61 17.84
N ALA A 30 8.87 -16.39 17.32
CA ALA A 30 10.05 -17.10 17.77
C ALA A 30 10.42 -16.77 19.23
N ILE A 31 10.09 -15.56 19.69
CA ILE A 31 10.22 -15.15 21.10
C ILE A 31 9.07 -15.69 21.95
N ASN A 32 7.85 -15.56 21.45
CA ASN A 32 6.64 -16.01 22.13
C ASN A 32 5.64 -16.59 21.12
N PRO A 33 5.47 -17.92 21.05
CA PRO A 33 4.52 -18.54 20.13
C PRO A 33 3.07 -18.11 20.34
N LYS A 34 2.73 -17.61 21.54
CA LYS A 34 1.41 -17.10 21.93
C LYS A 34 1.30 -15.58 21.83
N THR A 35 2.26 -14.93 21.17
CA THR A 35 2.24 -13.47 21.00
C THR A 35 0.98 -13.02 20.26
N ALA A 36 0.43 -11.89 20.69
CA ALA A 36 -0.68 -11.22 20.03
C ALA A 36 -0.25 -10.47 18.74
N PHE A 37 1.03 -10.53 18.37
CA PHE A 37 1.57 -10.01 17.13
C PHE A 37 1.27 -10.97 15.96
N ASP A 38 0.09 -10.81 15.35
CA ASP A 38 -0.32 -11.53 14.14
C ASP A 38 -0.19 -10.67 12.87
N LEU A 39 -0.33 -11.31 11.70
CA LEU A 39 -0.20 -10.66 10.39
C LEU A 39 -1.20 -9.52 10.17
N GLY A 40 -2.46 -9.70 10.57
CA GLY A 40 -3.53 -8.72 10.34
C GLY A 40 -3.39 -7.49 11.22
N ARG A 41 -2.92 -7.67 12.46
CA ARG A 41 -2.60 -6.59 13.39
C ARG A 41 -1.30 -5.87 13.01
N ALA A 42 -0.27 -6.61 12.64
CA ALA A 42 1.03 -6.08 12.24
C ALA A 42 0.92 -5.06 11.10
N ASP A 43 0.05 -5.32 10.11
CA ASP A 43 -0.19 -4.37 9.02
C ASP A 43 -0.69 -3.01 9.52
N LYS A 44 -1.71 -3.03 10.37
CA LYS A 44 -2.30 -1.80 10.93
C LYS A 44 -1.31 -1.04 11.82
N TRP A 45 -0.48 -1.77 12.58
CA TRP A 45 0.53 -1.18 13.45
C TRP A 45 1.68 -0.56 12.67
N LEU A 46 2.22 -1.25 11.66
CA LEU A 46 3.27 -0.73 10.78
C LEU A 46 2.82 0.52 10.00
N GLN A 47 1.53 0.61 9.66
CA GLN A 47 0.96 1.80 9.02
C GLN A 47 0.67 2.95 10.01
N GLY A 48 0.83 2.73 11.31
CA GLY A 48 0.50 3.71 12.35
C GLY A 48 -1.00 3.95 12.51
N ARG A 49 -1.85 3.06 11.98
CA ARG A 49 -3.32 3.18 12.04
C ARG A 49 -3.92 2.63 13.33
N ALA A 50 -3.15 1.82 14.06
CA ALA A 50 -3.52 1.26 15.34
C ALA A 50 -2.25 1.05 16.18
N GLN A 51 -2.44 0.72 17.46
CA GLN A 51 -1.38 0.33 18.38
C GLN A 51 -1.75 -0.96 19.11
N PRO A 52 -0.76 -1.75 19.57
CA PRO A 52 -1.00 -2.88 20.46
C PRO A 52 -1.77 -2.45 21.71
N ARG A 53 -2.82 -3.19 22.05
CA ARG A 53 -3.59 -3.00 23.30
C ARG A 53 -3.07 -3.90 24.42
N GLU A 54 -2.48 -5.03 24.04
CA GLU A 54 -1.96 -6.02 24.97
C GLU A 54 -0.52 -5.67 25.32
N HIS A 55 -0.26 -5.44 26.61
CA HIS A 55 1.08 -5.05 27.08
C HIS A 55 2.15 -6.10 26.78
N SER A 56 1.76 -7.37 26.74
CA SER A 56 2.62 -8.51 26.40
C SER A 56 3.33 -8.36 25.05
N VAL A 57 2.72 -7.67 24.07
CA VAL A 57 3.35 -7.41 22.77
C VAL A 57 4.60 -6.55 22.92
N TYR A 58 4.58 -5.58 23.83
CA TYR A 58 5.75 -4.74 24.08
C TYR A 58 6.83 -5.48 24.87
N ASP A 59 6.44 -6.39 25.76
CA ASP A 59 7.40 -7.24 26.49
C ASP A 59 8.09 -8.23 25.54
N ASP A 60 7.34 -8.84 24.62
CA ASP A 60 7.88 -9.67 23.55
C ASP A 60 8.81 -8.85 22.64
N TRP A 61 8.48 -7.59 22.38
CA TRP A 61 9.29 -6.68 21.58
C TRP A 61 10.63 -6.33 22.26
N ALA A 62 10.61 -6.04 23.57
CA ALA A 62 11.82 -5.78 24.33
C ALA A 62 12.76 -7.00 24.30
N LYS A 63 12.20 -8.21 24.44
CA LYS A 63 12.96 -9.47 24.32
C LYS A 63 13.51 -9.69 22.92
N LEU A 64 12.72 -9.41 21.88
CA LEU A 64 13.13 -9.53 20.48
C LEU A 64 14.35 -8.65 20.17
N LEU A 65 14.33 -7.42 20.66
CA LEU A 65 15.42 -6.45 20.55
C LEU A 65 16.52 -6.67 21.61
N ARG A 66 16.35 -7.64 22.51
CA ARG A 66 17.28 -7.93 23.61
C ARG A 66 17.60 -6.68 24.45
N LEU A 67 16.61 -5.82 24.67
CA LEU A 67 16.76 -4.60 25.47
C LEU A 67 16.73 -4.92 26.95
N GLU A 68 17.42 -4.09 27.73
CA GLU A 68 17.38 -4.15 29.20
C GLU A 68 16.18 -3.38 29.78
N HIS A 69 15.49 -2.62 28.94
CA HIS A 69 14.29 -1.89 29.29
C HIS A 69 13.03 -2.78 29.25
N PRO A 70 12.02 -2.50 30.11
CA PRO A 70 10.74 -3.20 30.07
C PRO A 70 9.92 -2.83 28.83
N GLY A 71 8.93 -3.65 28.46
CA GLY A 71 8.06 -3.38 27.31
C GLY A 71 7.34 -2.02 27.39
N ALA A 72 6.92 -1.62 28.60
CA ALA A 72 6.31 -0.31 28.83
C ALA A 72 7.19 0.86 28.33
N TRP A 73 8.52 0.75 28.47
CA TRP A 73 9.43 1.77 27.96
C TRP A 73 9.34 1.90 26.43
N ILE A 74 9.22 0.79 25.68
CA ILE A 74 9.04 0.85 24.21
C ILE A 74 7.73 1.55 23.85
N ALA A 75 6.68 1.38 24.66
CA ALA A 75 5.42 2.05 24.44
C ALA A 75 5.56 3.57 24.61
N ASP A 76 6.24 4.00 25.67
CA ASP A 76 6.22 5.38 26.15
C ASP A 76 7.41 6.25 25.69
N CYS A 77 8.57 5.66 25.36
CA CYS A 77 9.73 6.44 24.91
C CYS A 77 9.43 7.20 23.63
N ASP A 78 10.19 8.26 23.36
CA ASP A 78 10.07 8.94 22.08
C ASP A 78 10.82 8.17 20.97
N LEU A 79 10.78 8.68 19.74
CA LEU A 79 11.46 8.04 18.63
C LEU A 79 13.00 8.20 18.69
N PRO A 80 13.57 9.38 19.00
CA PRO A 80 15.00 9.55 19.20
C PRO A 80 15.62 8.62 20.26
N ASP A 81 15.01 8.50 21.43
CA ASP A 81 15.49 7.64 22.51
C ASP A 81 15.45 6.17 22.09
N PHE A 82 14.36 5.75 21.43
CA PHE A 82 14.25 4.40 20.91
C PHE A 82 15.38 4.07 19.93
N ILE A 83 15.66 4.98 18.99
CA ILE A 83 16.73 4.83 17.99
C ILE A 83 18.09 4.77 18.69
N ALA A 84 18.36 5.67 19.64
CA ALA A 84 19.63 5.70 20.37
C ALA A 84 19.87 4.38 21.09
N THR A 85 18.88 3.86 21.83
CA THR A 85 18.99 2.62 22.58
C THR A 85 19.22 1.40 21.68
N ILE A 86 18.48 1.25 20.58
CA ILE A 86 18.70 0.11 19.67
C ILE A 86 20.01 0.24 18.90
N SER A 87 20.44 1.46 18.58
CA SER A 87 21.71 1.71 17.87
C SER A 87 22.90 1.33 18.76
N ASP A 88 22.87 1.76 20.02
CA ASP A 88 23.87 1.40 21.03
C ASP A 88 23.90 -0.11 21.29
N ARG A 89 22.72 -0.72 21.52
CA ARG A 89 22.62 -2.15 21.81
C ARG A 89 23.11 -3.06 20.68
N HIS A 90 22.89 -2.66 19.43
CA HIS A 90 23.20 -3.49 18.26
C HIS A 90 24.41 -3.03 17.46
N GLY A 91 25.07 -1.93 17.86
CA GLY A 91 26.22 -1.36 17.15
C GLY A 91 25.91 -0.91 15.73
N VAL A 92 24.70 -0.38 15.50
CA VAL A 92 24.24 0.07 14.17
C VAL A 92 24.19 1.58 14.13
N ASP A 93 24.70 2.18 13.05
CA ASP A 93 24.59 3.63 12.86
C ASP A 93 23.12 4.07 12.70
N ARG A 94 22.77 5.17 13.38
CA ARG A 94 21.39 5.68 13.42
C ARG A 94 20.87 6.04 12.03
N ALA A 95 21.71 6.75 11.24
CA ALA A 95 21.29 7.30 9.97
C ALA A 95 21.12 6.18 8.94
N GLU A 96 22.00 5.19 8.99
CA GLU A 96 21.87 3.98 8.20
C GLU A 96 20.60 3.19 8.55
N LEU A 97 20.25 3.07 9.83
CA LEU A 97 19.04 2.38 10.26
C LEU A 97 17.77 3.08 9.77
N GLU A 98 17.70 4.41 9.90
CA GLU A 98 16.59 5.23 9.41
C GLU A 98 16.47 5.13 7.88
N ARG A 99 17.60 5.16 7.16
CA ARG A 99 17.64 5.01 5.70
C ARG A 99 17.11 3.64 5.26
N ARG A 100 17.54 2.55 5.92
CA ARG A 100 17.04 1.19 5.64
C ARG A 100 15.54 1.07 5.92
N ALA A 101 15.07 1.58 7.05
CA ALA A 101 13.65 1.55 7.41
C ALA A 101 12.78 2.28 6.39
N SER A 102 13.26 3.43 5.89
CA SER A 102 12.56 4.22 4.87
C SER A 102 12.53 3.49 3.52
N ALA A 103 13.69 3.04 3.03
CA ALA A 103 13.80 2.34 1.76
C ALA A 103 12.98 1.04 1.73
N GLN A 104 12.99 0.27 2.82
CA GLN A 104 12.22 -0.97 2.92
C GLN A 104 10.71 -0.70 2.89
N PHE A 105 10.25 0.33 3.60
CA PHE A 105 8.83 0.69 3.64
C PHE A 105 8.32 1.18 2.28
N GLU A 106 9.09 2.01 1.58
CA GLU A 106 8.76 2.47 0.22
C GLU A 106 8.74 1.33 -0.81
N THR A 107 9.68 0.39 -0.68
CA THR A 107 9.73 -0.81 -1.53
C THR A 107 8.50 -1.70 -1.29
N ALA A 108 8.11 -1.89 -0.03
CA ALA A 108 6.94 -2.69 0.31
C ALA A 108 5.64 -2.03 -0.18
N SER A 109 5.48 -0.71 -0.03
CA SER A 109 4.30 0.00 -0.50
C SER A 109 4.20 0.00 -2.03
N SER A 110 5.32 0.21 -2.72
CA SER A 110 5.33 0.16 -4.20
C SER A 110 5.05 -1.24 -4.73
N HIS A 111 5.48 -2.30 -4.04
CA HIS A 111 5.14 -3.67 -4.41
C HIS A 111 3.63 -3.96 -4.25
N GLU A 112 3.00 -3.49 -3.18
CA GLU A 112 1.54 -3.62 -2.99
C GLU A 112 0.75 -2.87 -4.06
N GLU A 113 1.13 -1.63 -4.35
CA GLU A 113 0.50 -0.80 -5.38
C GLU A 113 0.65 -1.44 -6.77
N ARG A 114 1.84 -1.97 -7.10
CA ARG A 114 2.05 -2.74 -8.33
C ARG A 114 1.21 -4.02 -8.38
N SER A 115 1.12 -4.76 -7.28
CA SER A 115 0.33 -5.99 -7.21
C SER A 115 -1.15 -5.71 -7.47
N LEU A 116 -1.69 -4.63 -6.90
CA LEU A 116 -3.06 -4.19 -7.18
C LEU A 116 -3.24 -3.76 -8.63
N ALA A 117 -2.27 -3.01 -9.17
CA ALA A 117 -2.27 -2.56 -10.55
C ALA A 117 -2.30 -3.75 -11.53
N PHE A 118 -1.51 -4.79 -11.29
CA PHE A 118 -1.55 -6.02 -12.08
C PHE A 118 -2.84 -6.81 -11.90
N ALA A 119 -3.42 -6.85 -10.69
CA ALA A 119 -4.68 -7.57 -10.45
C ALA A 119 -5.89 -6.91 -11.13
N LEU A 120 -5.84 -5.60 -11.37
CA LEU A 120 -6.87 -4.82 -12.06
C LEU A 120 -6.47 -4.44 -13.50
N ALA A 121 -5.37 -5.00 -14.02
CA ALA A 121 -5.04 -4.89 -15.44
C ALA A 121 -5.92 -5.88 -16.23
N GLY A 122 -6.40 -5.45 -17.40
CA GLY A 122 -7.29 -6.26 -18.23
C GLY A 122 -8.24 -5.45 -19.09
N THR A 123 -9.17 -6.16 -19.72
CA THR A 123 -10.19 -5.59 -20.61
C THR A 123 -11.55 -5.65 -19.94
N TYR A 124 -12.24 -4.52 -19.89
CA TYR A 124 -13.55 -4.37 -19.26
C TYR A 124 -14.59 -3.97 -20.31
N ALA A 125 -15.75 -4.61 -20.25
CA ALA A 125 -16.93 -4.14 -20.95
C ALA A 125 -17.55 -3.00 -20.15
N CYS A 126 -17.69 -1.83 -20.78
CA CYS A 126 -18.30 -0.66 -20.18
C CYS A 126 -19.66 -0.42 -20.82
N TYR A 127 -20.68 -0.19 -19.99
CA TYR A 127 -22.02 0.17 -20.45
C TYR A 127 -22.43 1.46 -19.78
N SER A 128 -22.72 2.47 -20.57
CA SER A 128 -23.22 3.76 -20.10
C SER A 128 -24.53 4.08 -20.80
N ARG A 129 -25.37 4.95 -20.22
CA ARG A 129 -26.55 5.44 -20.92
C ARG A 129 -26.12 6.46 -21.97
N ALA A 130 -26.82 6.52 -23.09
CA ALA A 130 -26.58 7.55 -24.09
C ALA A 130 -26.79 8.95 -23.49
N TRP A 131 -25.85 9.86 -23.76
CA TRP A 131 -25.87 11.23 -23.23
C TRP A 131 -26.71 12.18 -24.08
N SER A 132 -26.84 11.87 -25.37
CA SER A 132 -27.64 12.64 -26.30
C SER A 132 -29.13 12.41 -26.06
N PRO A 133 -29.95 13.47 -25.97
CA PRO A 133 -31.41 13.34 -25.85
C PRO A 133 -32.06 12.52 -26.96
N TYR A 134 -31.48 12.52 -28.17
CA TYR A 134 -31.99 11.79 -29.33
C TYR A 134 -31.95 10.27 -29.17
N PHE A 135 -31.03 9.76 -28.33
CA PHE A 135 -30.84 8.32 -28.09
C PHE A 135 -31.29 7.91 -26.68
N ARG A 136 -32.24 8.65 -26.08
CA ARG A 136 -32.73 8.39 -24.73
C ARG A 136 -33.19 6.92 -24.58
N GLY A 137 -32.72 6.28 -23.52
CA GLY A 137 -33.04 4.87 -23.22
C GLY A 137 -32.11 3.85 -23.88
N GLN A 138 -31.21 4.28 -24.77
CA GLN A 138 -30.19 3.41 -25.34
C GLN A 138 -28.92 3.39 -24.48
N PHE A 139 -28.14 2.31 -24.62
CA PHE A 139 -26.83 2.17 -23.98
C PHE A 139 -25.72 2.37 -25.02
N ILE A 140 -24.65 3.01 -24.59
CA ILE A 140 -23.38 3.03 -25.30
C ILE A 140 -22.55 1.88 -24.77
N LYS A 141 -22.01 1.07 -25.68
CA LYS A 141 -21.05 0.03 -25.37
C LYS A 141 -19.65 0.59 -25.56
N GLY A 142 -18.90 0.61 -24.47
CA GLY A 142 -17.48 0.93 -24.45
C GLY A 142 -16.63 -0.28 -24.09
N ILE A 143 -15.34 -0.18 -24.40
CA ILE A 143 -14.31 -1.11 -23.96
C ILE A 143 -13.21 -0.29 -23.29
N LEU A 144 -12.86 -0.63 -22.06
CA LEU A 144 -11.68 -0.13 -21.37
C LEU A 144 -10.61 -1.23 -21.36
N SER A 145 -9.43 -0.96 -21.93
CA SER A 145 -8.25 -1.82 -21.82
C SER A 145 -7.23 -1.14 -20.92
N ILE A 146 -6.74 -1.86 -19.90
CA ILE A 146 -5.65 -1.46 -19.02
C ILE A 146 -4.47 -2.41 -19.27
N GLU A 147 -3.40 -1.88 -19.82
CA GLU A 147 -2.24 -2.65 -20.30
C GLU A 147 -0.93 -2.03 -19.82
N PRO A 148 0.17 -2.81 -19.72
CA PRO A 148 1.50 -2.27 -19.51
C PRO A 148 1.86 -1.26 -20.61
N GLY A 149 2.17 -0.03 -20.21
CA GLY A 149 2.58 1.03 -21.14
C GLY A 149 4.08 0.98 -21.47
N PRO A 150 4.53 1.70 -22.51
CA PRO A 150 5.94 1.82 -22.83
C PRO A 150 6.69 2.62 -21.74
N GLY A 151 7.62 1.96 -21.05
CA GLY A 151 8.44 2.53 -19.99
C GLY A 151 8.55 1.60 -18.77
N MET A 152 9.51 1.85 -17.87
CA MET A 152 9.78 0.92 -16.78
C MET A 152 8.65 0.81 -15.73
N HIS A 153 7.70 1.76 -15.62
CA HIS A 153 6.88 1.89 -14.41
C HIS A 153 5.40 2.34 -14.56
N GLY A 154 4.78 2.28 -15.75
CA GLY A 154 3.41 2.80 -15.93
C GLY A 154 2.43 1.85 -16.62
N LEU A 155 1.24 1.67 -16.05
CA LEU A 155 0.08 1.14 -16.78
C LEU A 155 -0.55 2.28 -17.61
N THR A 156 -1.05 1.93 -18.77
CA THR A 156 -1.82 2.84 -19.64
C THR A 156 -3.20 2.27 -19.88
N ALA A 157 -4.19 3.16 -19.92
CA ALA A 157 -5.56 2.79 -20.22
C ALA A 157 -6.00 3.40 -21.55
N THR A 158 -6.76 2.61 -22.31
CA THR A 158 -7.42 3.06 -23.54
C THR A 158 -8.91 2.73 -23.43
N TYR A 159 -9.75 3.73 -23.66
CA TYR A 159 -11.19 3.57 -23.70
C TYR A 159 -11.70 3.81 -25.12
N ARG A 160 -12.61 2.96 -25.59
CA ARG A 160 -13.18 3.05 -26.94
C ARG A 160 -14.68 2.87 -26.90
N GLU A 161 -15.41 3.72 -27.63
CA GLU A 161 -16.84 3.54 -27.90
C GLU A 161 -17.10 3.53 -29.40
N SER A 162 -18.06 2.69 -29.81
CA SER A 162 -18.61 2.74 -31.16
C SER A 162 -19.90 3.56 -31.12
N LEU A 163 -19.81 4.83 -31.51
CA LEU A 163 -20.95 5.74 -31.57
C LEU A 163 -21.51 5.79 -32.99
N PRO A 164 -22.80 6.16 -33.18
CA PRO A 164 -23.38 6.36 -34.51
C PRO A 164 -22.64 7.42 -35.35
N THR A 165 -21.97 8.37 -34.70
CA THR A 165 -21.24 9.48 -35.33
C THR A 165 -19.76 9.17 -35.59
N GLY A 166 -19.26 8.02 -35.15
CA GLY A 166 -17.85 7.66 -35.28
C GLY A 166 -17.32 6.91 -34.06
N GLN A 167 -16.02 6.62 -34.06
CA GLN A 167 -15.36 5.96 -32.94
C GLN A 167 -14.79 7.02 -31.98
N LEU A 168 -15.17 6.95 -30.71
CA LEU A 168 -14.51 7.71 -29.65
C LEU A 168 -13.33 6.89 -29.13
N VAL A 169 -12.15 7.50 -29.02
CA VAL A 169 -10.96 6.87 -28.44
C VAL A 169 -10.32 7.83 -27.45
N LEU A 170 -10.23 7.40 -26.19
CA LEU A 170 -9.58 8.15 -25.10
C LEU A 170 -8.39 7.35 -24.58
N GLY A 171 -7.29 8.02 -24.26
CA GLY A 171 -6.09 7.40 -23.70
C GLY A 171 -5.57 8.16 -22.49
N GLY A 172 -4.91 7.46 -21.57
CA GLY A 172 -4.29 8.11 -20.43
C GLY A 172 -3.49 7.19 -19.51
N PRO A 173 -2.67 7.77 -18.63
CA PRO A 173 -1.95 7.01 -17.61
C PRO A 173 -2.91 6.48 -16.54
N VAL A 174 -2.54 5.34 -15.95
CA VAL A 174 -3.23 4.76 -14.80
C VAL A 174 -2.43 5.06 -13.54
N THR A 175 -3.08 5.66 -12.56
CA THR A 175 -2.49 5.97 -11.26
C THR A 175 -2.95 4.93 -10.24
N PRO A 176 -2.07 4.00 -9.81
CA PRO A 176 -2.39 3.12 -8.71
C PRO A 176 -2.48 3.91 -7.40
N ALA A 177 -3.51 3.60 -6.61
CA ALA A 177 -3.65 4.04 -5.24
C ALA A 177 -3.77 2.81 -4.33
N LYS A 178 -3.70 2.99 -3.01
CA LYS A 178 -3.69 1.88 -2.03
C LYS A 178 -4.80 0.84 -2.19
N ARG A 179 -5.98 1.23 -2.69
CA ARG A 179 -7.16 0.34 -2.81
C ARG A 179 -7.97 0.57 -4.09
N ALA A 180 -7.41 1.29 -5.06
CA ALA A 180 -8.11 1.61 -6.30
C ALA A 180 -7.12 1.92 -7.42
N LEU A 181 -7.58 1.83 -8.66
CA LEU A 181 -6.94 2.45 -9.80
C LEU A 181 -7.75 3.67 -10.21
N TYR A 182 -7.05 4.79 -10.38
CA TYR A 182 -7.62 6.00 -10.94
C TYR A 182 -7.08 6.19 -12.35
N VAL A 183 -7.99 6.45 -13.28
CA VAL A 183 -7.66 6.62 -14.69
C VAL A 183 -8.24 7.94 -15.15
N HIS A 184 -7.38 8.80 -15.67
CA HIS A 184 -7.79 10.03 -16.33
C HIS A 184 -7.51 9.91 -17.83
N LEU A 185 -8.58 9.78 -18.61
CA LEU A 185 -8.54 9.54 -20.03
C LEU A 185 -8.87 10.81 -20.79
N LYS A 186 -8.11 11.11 -21.83
CA LYS A 186 -8.33 12.28 -22.69
C LYS A 186 -8.42 11.86 -24.15
N GLU A 187 -9.27 12.53 -24.90
CA GLU A 187 -9.35 12.42 -26.34
C GLU A 187 -8.12 13.06 -27.00
N VAL A 188 -7.61 12.43 -28.05
CA VAL A 188 -6.52 13.01 -28.83
C VAL A 188 -7.13 14.01 -29.82
N GLY A 189 -6.86 15.30 -29.62
CA GLY A 189 -7.33 16.36 -30.53
C GLY A 189 -8.80 16.75 -30.35
N GLY A 190 -9.44 16.31 -29.26
CA GLY A 190 -10.79 16.71 -28.87
C GLY A 190 -10.86 17.12 -27.39
N ASP A 191 -12.07 17.42 -26.92
CA ASP A 191 -12.32 17.93 -25.57
C ASP A 191 -12.88 16.88 -24.60
N ALA A 192 -13.16 15.67 -25.07
CA ALA A 192 -13.73 14.64 -24.20
C ALA A 192 -12.70 14.14 -23.17
N GLN A 193 -13.11 14.09 -21.90
CA GLN A 193 -12.28 13.63 -20.78
C GLN A 193 -13.08 12.77 -19.82
N PHE A 194 -12.60 11.57 -19.55
CA PHE A 194 -13.27 10.62 -18.65
C PHE A 194 -12.39 10.37 -17.42
N PHE A 195 -13.03 10.31 -16.27
CA PHE A 195 -12.40 9.85 -15.04
C PHE A 195 -13.03 8.52 -14.62
N ILE A 196 -12.20 7.49 -14.49
CA ILE A 196 -12.64 6.14 -14.11
C ILE A 196 -11.93 5.74 -12.82
N SER A 197 -12.68 5.19 -11.88
CA SER A 197 -12.16 4.58 -10.66
C SER A 197 -12.50 3.10 -10.64
N LEU A 198 -11.48 2.23 -10.61
CA LEU A 198 -11.65 0.79 -10.45
C LEU A 198 -11.26 0.37 -9.04
N PHE A 199 -12.10 -0.43 -8.41
CA PHE A 199 -11.86 -0.99 -7.09
C PHE A 199 -11.76 -2.51 -7.19
N PRO A 200 -10.87 -3.15 -6.41
CA PRO A 200 -10.88 -4.60 -6.29
C PRO A 200 -12.20 -5.07 -5.69
N GLN A 201 -12.60 -6.30 -6.03
CA GLN A 201 -13.80 -6.90 -5.49
C GLN A 201 -13.76 -6.89 -3.95
N SER A 202 -14.70 -6.18 -3.33
CA SER A 202 -14.93 -6.26 -1.88
C SER A 202 -15.79 -7.48 -1.57
N GLN A 203 -15.47 -8.20 -0.49
CA GLN A 203 -16.43 -9.16 0.06
C GLN A 203 -17.71 -8.40 0.47
N PRO A 204 -18.90 -8.95 0.19
CA PRO A 204 -20.19 -8.34 0.52
C PRO A 204 -20.41 -8.20 2.04
#